data_AF-A0A6S7AQJ7-F1
#
_entry.id   AF-A0A6S7AQJ7-F1
#
_cell.length_a   1.000
_cell.length_b   1.000
_cell.length_c   1.000
_cell.angle_alpha   90.00
_cell.angle_beta   90.00
_cell.angle_gamma   90.00
#
_symmetry.space_group_name_H-M   'P 1'
#
loop_
_entity.id
_entity.type
_entity.pdbx_description
1 polymer ?
#
loop_
_entity_poly.entity_id
_entity_poly.type
_entity_poly.pdbx_seq_one_letter_code
_entity_poly.pdbx_strand_id
1 'polypeptide(L)'
;MSCDVVLYTHLACVQCELSKDDLAARGIDFTERSAADFAQALAAKGYDTAPVLAVAIENELVTWQGHRPDMIELLADLFDLGPVSARGLRDRESADEAVVTRIQVMEEIGRHQLNAQEFFADCGNHPLYRGHVLLEWLGY
;
A
#
# COMPACT_ATOMS: atom_id res chain seq x y z
N MET A 1 -16.02 0.25 6.47
CA MET A 1 -14.96 1.18 6.05
C MET A 1 -15.26 1.55 4.61
N SER A 2 -15.28 2.83 4.23
CA SER A 2 -15.43 3.21 2.82
C SER A 2 -14.03 3.41 2.25
N CYS A 3 -13.39 2.33 1.84
CA CYS A 3 -12.14 2.41 1.09
C CYS A 3 -12.50 2.53 -0.39
N ASP A 4 -12.00 3.56 -1.07
CA ASP A 4 -12.16 3.71 -2.52
C ASP A 4 -10.89 3.21 -3.19
N VAL A 5 -10.99 2.07 -3.89
CA VAL A 5 -9.90 1.49 -4.68
C VAL A 5 -10.11 1.90 -6.13
N VAL A 6 -9.12 2.56 -6.71
CA VAL A 6 -9.11 2.97 -8.10
C VAL A 6 -7.92 2.36 -8.82
N LEU A 7 -8.17 1.67 -9.93
CA LEU A 7 -7.15 1.13 -10.81
C LEU A 7 -7.12 1.91 -12.12
N TYR A 8 -6.04 2.64 -12.34
CA TYR A 8 -5.80 3.37 -13.58
C TYR A 8 -5.12 2.45 -14.60
N THR A 9 -5.73 2.27 -15.77
CA THR A 9 -5.31 1.29 -16.78
C THR A 9 -5.14 1.91 -18.18
N HIS A 10 -4.49 1.17 -19.07
CA HIS A 10 -4.51 1.43 -20.51
C HIS A 10 -5.10 0.23 -21.26
N LEU A 11 -5.56 0.47 -22.50
CA LEU A 11 -5.98 -0.61 -23.40
C LEU A 11 -4.79 -1.52 -23.73
N ALA A 12 -5.07 -2.82 -23.89
CA ALA A 12 -4.09 -3.84 -24.26
C ALA A 12 -2.85 -3.90 -23.32
N CYS A 13 -3.05 -3.62 -22.03
CA CYS A 13 -2.01 -3.63 -21.00
C CYS A 13 -2.03 -4.94 -20.22
N VAL A 14 -1.07 -5.84 -20.45
CA VAL A 14 -0.99 -7.15 -19.77
C VAL A 14 -0.91 -7.01 -18.25
N GLN A 15 -0.09 -6.08 -17.75
CA GLN A 15 0.03 -5.83 -16.31
C GLN A 15 -1.27 -5.31 -15.69
N CYS A 16 -2.09 -4.59 -16.46
CA CYS A 16 -3.37 -4.09 -16.01
C CYS A 16 -4.34 -5.26 -15.83
N GLU A 17 -4.41 -6.19 -16.79
CA GLU A 17 -5.23 -7.40 -16.67
C GLU A 17 -4.78 -8.27 -15.49
N LEU A 18 -3.48 -8.51 -15.32
CA LEU A 18 -2.95 -9.25 -14.16
C LEU A 18 -3.34 -8.59 -12.82
N SER A 19 -3.32 -7.26 -12.76
CA SER A 19 -3.71 -6.55 -11.53
C SER A 19 -5.21 -6.66 -11.25
N LYS A 20 -6.06 -6.63 -12.30
CA LYS A 20 -7.51 -6.86 -12.17
C LYS A 20 -7.80 -8.26 -11.66
N ASP A 21 -7.15 -9.27 -12.25
CA ASP A 21 -7.31 -10.66 -11.87
C ASP A 21 -6.92 -10.88 -10.40
N ASP A 22 -5.78 -10.32 -9.96
CA ASP A 22 -5.31 -10.46 -8.58
C ASP A 22 -6.20 -9.75 -7.55
N LEU A 23 -6.73 -8.57 -7.89
CA LEU A 23 -7.70 -7.86 -7.06
C LEU A 23 -9.00 -8.66 -6.95
N ALA A 24 -9.53 -9.14 -8.08
CA ALA A 24 -10.75 -9.92 -8.13
C ALA A 24 -10.61 -11.26 -7.37
N ALA A 25 -9.47 -11.94 -7.50
CA ALA A 25 -9.18 -13.19 -6.78
C ALA A 25 -9.19 -13.02 -5.26
N ARG A 26 -8.91 -11.81 -4.77
CA ARG A 26 -8.94 -11.45 -3.34
C ARG A 26 -10.24 -10.75 -2.92
N GLY A 27 -11.23 -10.66 -3.81
CA GLY A 27 -12.52 -10.03 -3.51
C GLY A 27 -12.44 -8.51 -3.30
N ILE A 28 -11.41 -7.85 -3.84
CA ILE A 28 -11.26 -6.39 -3.74
C ILE A 28 -12.05 -5.74 -4.87
N ASP A 29 -13.14 -5.06 -4.51
CA ASP A 29 -13.88 -4.20 -5.42
C ASP A 29 -13.06 -2.95 -5.78
N PHE A 30 -13.03 -2.58 -7.06
CA PHE A 30 -12.33 -1.38 -7.52
C PHE A 30 -13.06 -0.67 -8.66
N THR A 31 -12.80 0.62 -8.80
CA THR A 31 -13.20 1.42 -9.94
C THR A 31 -12.07 1.47 -10.97
N GLU A 32 -12.31 0.97 -12.18
CA GLU A 32 -11.38 1.14 -13.29
C GLU A 32 -11.50 2.55 -13.90
N ARG A 33 -10.35 3.19 -14.17
CA ARG A 33 -10.25 4.49 -14.83
C ARG A 33 -9.18 4.45 -15.93
N SER A 34 -9.38 5.21 -17.00
CA SER A 34 -8.37 5.40 -18.05
C SER A 34 -7.19 6.20 -17.49
N ALA A 35 -5.99 5.64 -17.49
CA ALA A 35 -4.78 6.37 -17.11
C ALA A 35 -4.51 7.55 -18.05
N ALA A 36 -4.96 7.48 -19.32
CA ALA A 36 -4.80 8.58 -20.27
C ALA A 36 -5.62 9.81 -19.87
N ASP A 37 -6.82 9.62 -19.33
CA ASP A 37 -7.71 10.71 -18.91
C ASP A 37 -7.16 11.44 -17.67
N PHE A 38 -6.29 10.78 -16.91
CA PHE A 38 -5.67 11.28 -15.68
C PHE A 38 -4.15 11.50 -15.80
N ALA A 39 -3.61 11.50 -17.03
CA ALA A 39 -2.16 11.50 -17.28
C ALA A 39 -1.42 12.63 -16.56
N GLN A 40 -1.97 13.85 -16.53
CA GLN A 40 -1.35 14.98 -15.84
C GLN A 40 -1.29 14.78 -14.32
N ALA A 41 -2.36 14.25 -13.71
CA ALA A 41 -2.43 14.01 -12.28
C ALA A 41 -1.52 12.85 -11.85
N LEU A 42 -1.44 11.80 -12.66
CA LEU A 42 -0.53 10.67 -12.46
C LEU A 42 0.93 11.10 -12.58
N ALA A 43 1.27 11.85 -13.64
CA ALA A 43 2.62 12.38 -13.85
C ALA A 43 3.07 13.32 -12.71
N ALA A 44 2.17 14.15 -12.18
CA ALA A 44 2.46 15.01 -11.03
C ALA A 44 2.82 14.23 -9.75
N LYS A 45 2.40 12.96 -9.64
CA LYS A 45 2.76 12.03 -8.56
C LYS A 45 3.99 11.17 -8.91
N GLY A 46 4.59 11.37 -10.07
CA GLY A 46 5.73 10.60 -10.55
C GLY A 46 5.36 9.28 -11.22
N TYR A 47 4.09 9.09 -11.59
CA TYR A 47 3.64 7.91 -12.33
C TYR A 47 3.57 8.18 -13.82
N ASP A 48 4.21 7.32 -14.60
CA ASP A 48 4.36 7.45 -16.05
C ASP A 48 3.89 6.22 -16.83
N THR A 49 3.58 5.12 -16.13
CA THR A 49 3.05 3.90 -16.76
C THR A 49 1.88 3.33 -15.98
N ALA A 50 0.98 2.64 -16.69
CA ALA A 50 -0.10 1.87 -16.10
C ALA A 50 0.33 0.40 -15.90
N PRO A 51 -0.27 -0.32 -14.92
CA PRO A 51 -1.32 0.13 -14.03
C PRO A 51 -0.81 1.06 -12.92
N VAL A 52 -1.68 1.97 -12.45
CA VAL A 52 -1.47 2.67 -11.17
C VAL A 52 -2.64 2.33 -10.28
N LEU A 53 -2.36 1.79 -9.09
CA LEU A 53 -3.38 1.53 -8.09
C LEU A 53 -3.36 2.63 -7.05
N ALA A 54 -4.55 3.10 -6.67
CA ALA A 54 -4.74 4.11 -5.65
C ALA A 54 -5.84 3.69 -4.67
N VAL A 55 -5.56 3.78 -3.37
CA VAL A 55 -6.50 3.45 -2.30
C VAL A 55 -6.54 4.59 -1.29
N ALA A 56 -7.74 5.05 -0.96
CA ALA A 56 -7.95 5.90 0.21
C ALA A 56 -8.15 5.02 1.44
N ILE A 57 -7.21 5.05 2.39
CA ILE A 57 -7.26 4.35 3.68
C ILE A 57 -7.30 5.42 4.77
N GLU A 58 -8.43 5.52 5.47
CA GLU A 58 -8.68 6.59 6.44
C GLU A 58 -8.38 8.00 5.87
N ASN A 59 -7.28 8.64 6.29
CA ASN A 59 -6.85 9.96 5.85
C ASN A 59 -5.60 9.91 4.94
N GLU A 60 -5.22 8.73 4.47
CA GLU A 60 -4.05 8.50 3.64
C GLU A 60 -4.44 8.00 2.24
N LEU A 61 -3.71 8.50 1.24
CA LEU A 61 -3.79 7.98 -0.12
C LEU A 61 -2.57 7.10 -0.37
N VAL A 62 -2.78 5.79 -0.38
CA VAL A 62 -1.77 4.78 -0.71
C VAL A 62 -1.80 4.53 -2.22
N THR A 63 -0.67 4.69 -2.89
CA THR A 63 -0.56 4.51 -4.35
C THR A 63 0.71 3.77 -4.76
N TRP A 64 0.63 2.99 -5.84
CA TRP A 64 1.80 2.39 -6.50
C TRP A 64 1.58 2.20 -8.01
N GLN A 65 2.69 2.06 -8.74
CA GLN A 65 2.73 1.81 -10.17
C GLN A 65 3.19 0.37 -10.47
N GLY A 66 2.67 -0.20 -11.56
CA GLY A 66 2.98 -1.53 -12.04
C GLY A 66 2.16 -2.61 -11.33
N HIS A 67 2.17 -3.80 -11.94
CA HIS A 67 1.59 -4.98 -11.30
C HIS A 67 2.44 -5.43 -10.11
N ARG A 68 1.88 -5.39 -8.90
CA ARG A 68 2.53 -5.71 -7.63
C ARG A 68 1.68 -6.68 -6.81
N PRO A 69 1.77 -8.00 -7.08
CA PRO A 69 0.96 -9.01 -6.40
C PRO A 69 1.19 -9.01 -4.88
N ASP A 70 2.43 -8.72 -4.46
CA ASP A 70 2.83 -8.57 -3.06
C ASP A 70 2.10 -7.42 -2.35
N MET A 71 1.93 -6.28 -3.03
CA MET A 71 1.19 -5.13 -2.47
C MET A 71 -0.32 -5.36 -2.47
N ILE A 72 -0.84 -6.08 -3.47
CA ILE A 72 -2.25 -6.47 -3.53
C ILE A 72 -2.60 -7.46 -2.40
N GLU A 73 -1.69 -8.38 -2.08
CA GLU A 73 -1.83 -9.28 -0.92
C GLU A 73 -1.90 -8.50 0.39
N LEU A 74 -0.95 -7.58 0.64
CA LEU A 74 -1.00 -6.73 1.83
C LEU A 74 -2.26 -5.86 1.89
N LEU A 75 -2.76 -5.37 0.75
CA LEU A 75 -4.00 -4.62 0.71
C LEU A 75 -5.20 -5.48 1.12
N ALA A 76 -5.26 -6.73 0.68
CA ALA A 76 -6.32 -7.66 1.07
C ALA A 76 -6.30 -7.91 2.58
N ASP A 77 -5.13 -8.20 3.14
CA ASP A 77 -5.00 -8.44 4.58
C ASP A 77 -5.32 -7.18 5.40
N LEU A 78 -4.99 -6.00 4.89
CA LEU A 78 -5.40 -4.74 5.51
C LEU A 78 -6.92 -4.58 5.54
N PHE A 79 -7.63 -5.03 4.49
CA PHE A 79 -9.10 -4.98 4.46
C PHE A 79 -9.74 -6.02 5.37
N ASP A 80 -9.13 -7.19 5.52
CA ASP A 80 -9.61 -8.26 6.39
C ASP A 80 -9.35 -7.97 7.88
N LEU A 81 -8.14 -7.53 8.23
CA LEU A 81 -7.73 -7.24 9.60
C LEU A 81 -8.16 -5.84 10.07
N GLY A 82 -8.36 -4.93 9.12
CA GLY A 82 -8.58 -3.51 9.36
C GLY A 82 -7.28 -2.74 9.61
N PRO A 83 -7.33 -1.39 9.57
CA PRO A 83 -6.18 -0.54 9.80
C PRO A 83 -5.74 -0.62 11.26
N VAL A 84 -4.42 -0.66 11.44
CA VAL A 84 -3.80 -0.62 12.76
C VAL A 84 -4.10 0.73 13.40
N SER A 85 -4.72 0.74 14.58
CA SER A 85 -4.93 1.97 15.34
C SER A 85 -3.59 2.63 15.72
N ALA A 86 -3.58 3.92 16.05
CA ALA A 86 -2.36 4.63 16.45
C ALA A 86 -1.59 4.00 17.64
N ARG A 87 -2.24 3.12 18.42
CA ARG A 87 -1.64 2.33 19.53
C ARG A 87 -1.53 0.83 19.23
N GLY A 88 -1.93 0.39 18.05
CA GLY A 88 -2.06 -1.02 17.68
C GLY A 88 -0.74 -1.78 17.61
N LEU A 89 0.39 -1.07 17.47
CA LEU A 89 1.72 -1.68 17.47
C LEU A 89 2.28 -1.99 18.88
N ARG A 90 1.51 -1.77 19.95
CA ARG A 90 1.96 -2.06 21.33
C ARG A 90 1.80 -3.52 21.73
N ASP A 91 0.86 -4.23 21.11
CA ASP A 91 0.64 -5.64 21.36
C ASP A 91 1.39 -6.44 20.29
N ARG A 92 2.41 -7.21 20.69
CA ARG A 92 3.35 -7.84 19.74
C ARG A 92 2.66 -8.81 18.80
N GLU A 93 1.73 -9.62 19.31
CA GLU A 93 1.03 -10.64 18.52
C GLU A 93 0.14 -9.97 17.46
N SER A 94 -0.66 -8.97 17.84
CA SER A 94 -1.49 -8.22 16.89
C SER A 94 -0.66 -7.35 15.92
N ALA A 95 0.53 -6.89 16.35
CA ALA A 95 1.40 -6.04 15.55
C ALA A 95 2.20 -6.83 14.50
N ASP A 96 2.41 -8.13 14.69
CA ASP A 96 3.20 -8.97 13.78
C ASP A 96 2.47 -9.18 12.43
N GLU A 97 1.19 -9.55 12.51
CA GLU A 97 0.34 -9.85 11.35
C GLU A 97 -0.27 -8.60 10.70
N ALA A 98 -0.25 -7.48 11.43
CA ALA A 98 -0.79 -6.21 11.00
C ALA A 98 -0.20 -5.73 9.66
N VAL A 99 -1.00 -5.03 8.86
CA VAL A 99 -0.51 -4.28 7.69
C VAL A 99 -0.46 -2.81 8.06
N VAL A 100 0.72 -2.20 7.89
CA VAL A 100 0.96 -0.79 8.18
C VAL A 100 1.28 0.00 6.92
N THR A 101 0.81 1.24 6.87
CA THR A 101 1.15 2.17 5.78
C THR A 101 2.54 2.74 5.97
N ARG A 102 3.12 3.27 4.88
CA ARG A 102 4.38 3.98 4.93
C ARG A 102 4.38 5.16 5.91
N ILE A 103 3.27 5.90 6.02
CA ILE A 103 3.16 6.99 7.01
C ILE A 103 3.20 6.43 8.43
N GLN A 104 2.47 5.35 8.71
CA GLN A 104 2.49 4.71 10.03
C GLN A 104 3.90 4.21 10.40
N VAL A 105 4.64 3.65 9.45
CA VAL A 105 6.06 3.30 9.62
C VAL A 105 6.88 4.52 9.99
N MET A 106 6.76 5.63 9.25
CA MET A 106 7.50 6.86 9.54
C MET A 106 7.18 7.42 10.93
N GLU A 107 5.90 7.41 11.31
CA GLU A 107 5.45 7.86 12.62
C GLU A 107 6.04 7.00 13.75
N GLU A 108 5.98 5.67 13.60
CA GLU A 108 6.49 4.76 14.63
C GLU A 108 8.00 4.88 14.76
N ILE A 109 8.76 4.81 13.66
CA ILE A 109 10.23 5.02 13.68
C ILE A 109 10.58 6.38 14.30
N GLY A 110 9.81 7.42 14.00
CA GLY A 110 9.97 8.75 14.59
C GLY A 110 9.76 8.77 16.12
N ARG A 111 8.85 7.97 16.66
CA ARG A 111 8.66 7.81 18.12
C ARG A 111 9.88 7.18 18.79
N HIS A 112 10.62 6.34 18.07
CA HIS A 112 11.90 5.76 18.50
C HIS A 112 13.11 6.66 18.25
N GLN A 113 12.91 7.87 17.72
CA GLN A 113 13.98 8.83 17.38
C GLN A 113 14.98 8.30 16.34
N LEU A 114 14.53 7.39 15.47
CA LEU A 114 15.31 6.79 14.40
C LEU A 114 15.00 7.45 13.04
N ASN A 115 15.80 7.13 12.01
CA ASN A 115 15.63 7.67 10.67
C ASN A 115 14.86 6.69 9.76
N ALA A 116 13.63 7.04 9.37
CA ALA A 116 12.82 6.21 8.47
C ALA A 116 13.46 5.97 7.10
N GLN A 117 14.39 6.83 6.66
CA GLN A 117 15.11 6.60 5.39
C GLN A 117 16.04 5.38 5.44
N GLU A 118 16.56 5.03 6.62
CA GLU A 118 17.39 3.83 6.79
C GLU A 118 16.52 2.59 6.65
N PHE A 119 15.35 2.57 7.29
CA PHE A 119 14.36 1.51 7.10
C PHE A 119 13.97 1.33 5.63
N PHE A 120 13.70 2.41 4.90
CA PHE A 120 13.35 2.31 3.47
C PHE A 120 14.51 1.86 2.58
N ALA A 121 15.74 2.12 2.98
CA ALA A 121 16.93 1.62 2.28
C ALA A 121 17.10 0.10 2.51
N ASP A 122 16.83 -0.37 3.73
CA ASP A 122 17.00 -1.77 4.12
C ASP A 122 15.83 -2.67 3.67
N CYS A 123 14.60 -2.19 3.83
CA CYS A 123 13.36 -2.96 3.63
C CYS A 123 12.62 -2.61 2.33
N GLY A 124 13.16 -1.66 1.56
CA GLY A 124 12.53 -1.14 0.34
C GLY A 124 11.51 -0.02 0.61
N ASN A 125 11.34 0.87 -0.36
CA ASN A 125 10.40 1.99 -0.30
C ASN A 125 9.05 1.57 -0.92
N HIS A 126 8.17 1.04 -0.09
CA HIS A 126 6.86 0.51 -0.45
C HIS A 126 5.76 1.29 0.28
N PRO A 127 4.54 1.32 -0.27
CA PRO A 127 3.44 2.02 0.39
C PRO A 127 2.85 1.25 1.58
N LEU A 128 2.99 -0.08 1.60
CA LEU A 128 2.48 -0.97 2.64
C LEU A 128 3.60 -1.91 3.10
N TYR A 129 3.55 -2.30 4.37
CA TYR A 129 4.46 -3.25 4.99
C TYR A 129 3.70 -4.19 5.93
N ARG A 130 4.21 -5.42 6.09
CA ARG A 130 3.87 -6.23 7.27
C ARG A 130 4.46 -5.60 8.51
N GLY A 131 3.72 -5.65 9.62
CA GLY A 131 4.16 -5.12 10.89
C GLY A 131 5.39 -5.83 11.44
N HIS A 132 5.52 -7.15 11.24
CA HIS A 132 6.73 -7.90 11.63
C HIS A 132 8.02 -7.30 11.03
N VAL A 133 7.99 -6.80 9.79
CA VAL A 133 9.16 -6.20 9.13
C VAL A 133 9.64 -4.96 9.89
N LEU A 134 8.69 -4.13 10.33
CA LEU A 134 8.99 -2.96 11.16
C LEU A 134 9.50 -3.37 12.55
N LEU A 135 8.86 -4.35 13.19
CA LEU A 135 9.24 -4.81 14.53
C LEU A 135 10.64 -5.42 14.56
N GLU A 136 10.96 -6.30 13.60
CA GLU A 136 12.27 -6.91 13.45
C GLU A 136 13.35 -5.84 13.22
N TRP A 137 13.09 -4.84 12.37
CA TRP A 137 14.03 -3.74 12.13
C TRP A 137 14.26 -2.86 13.37
N LEU A 138 13.22 -2.65 14.19
CA LEU A 138 13.32 -1.96 15.48
C LEU A 138 14.00 -2.82 16.57
N GLY A 139 14.26 -4.10 16.30
CA GLY A 139 14.93 -5.03 17.21
C GLY A 139 14.00 -5.66 18.26
N TYR A 140 12.71 -5.79 17.98
CA TYR A 140 11.74 -6.42 18.87
C TYR A 140 11.66 -7.93 18.72
#